data_AF-A0A933MT63-F1
#
_entry.id   AF-A0A933MT63-F1
#
_cell.length_a   1.000
_cell.length_b   1.000
_cell.length_c   1.000
_cell.angle_alpha   90.00
_cell.angle_beta   90.00
_cell.angle_gamma   90.00
#
_symmetry.space_group_name_H-M   'P 1'
#
loop_
_entity.id
_entity.type
_entity.pdbx_description
1 polymer ?
#
loop_
_entity_poly.entity_id
_entity_poly.type
_entity_poly.pdbx_seq_one_letter_code
_entity_poly.pdbx_strand_id
1 'polypeptide(L)'
;MGEIIDLSNKREQQRQEGTKEKLEAARRIFLCSACPSKCAKCGTQLEVHAHACMVPHEEFSFCEACALDWEIFQKVRRGEPAERQYYHNDEWVTLWEMWLKYQKAMSKYRNSKEFRRLLTELEQ
;
A
#
# COMPACT_ATOMS: atom_id res chain seq x y z
N MET A 1 28.63 41.17 26.19
CA MET A 1 27.74 41.07 25.02
C MET A 1 27.00 39.77 25.14
N GLY A 2 25.69 39.80 25.43
CA GLY A 2 24.91 38.58 25.61
C GLY A 2 24.69 37.91 24.27
N GLU A 3 25.07 36.64 24.15
CA GLU A 3 24.68 35.79 23.03
C GLU A 3 23.15 35.71 23.01
N ILE A 4 22.56 36.36 22.00
CA ILE A 4 21.15 36.17 21.67
C ILE A 4 21.07 34.76 21.10
N ILE A 5 20.75 33.79 21.97
CA ILE A 5 20.38 32.45 21.52
C ILE A 5 19.15 32.64 20.63
N ASP A 6 19.33 32.37 19.34
CA ASP A 6 18.30 32.55 18.32
C ASP A 6 17.19 31.49 18.50
N LEU A 7 16.28 31.77 19.43
CA LEU A 7 15.07 31.00 19.72
C LEU A 7 14.17 30.85 18.49
N SER A 8 14.27 31.78 17.55
CA SER A 8 13.59 31.77 16.25
C SER A 8 14.13 30.65 15.37
N ASN A 9 15.45 30.55 15.22
CA ASN A 9 16.10 29.46 14.48
C ASN A 9 15.80 28.08 15.11
N LYS A 10 15.81 27.97 16.44
CA LYS A 10 15.50 26.70 17.13
C LYS A 10 14.03 26.26 16.94
N ARG A 11 13.09 27.20 16.90
CA ARG A 11 11.66 26.92 16.61
C ARG A 11 11.43 26.55 15.15
N GLU A 12 12.13 27.20 14.23
CA GLU A 12 12.04 26.90 12.79
C GLU A 12 12.59 25.49 12.49
N GLN A 13 13.74 25.14 13.07
CA GLN A 13 14.30 23.78 12.99
C GLN A 13 13.32 22.71 13.52
N GLN A 14 12.73 22.92 14.70
CA GLN A 14 11.76 21.96 15.25
C GLN A 14 10.51 21.80 14.38
N ARG A 15 10.05 22.87 13.72
CA ARG A 15 8.93 22.79 12.77
C ARG A 15 9.31 22.03 11.50
N GLN A 16 10.51 22.27 10.97
CA GLN A 16 11.03 21.55 9.80
C GLN A 16 11.21 20.06 10.10
N GLU A 17 11.74 19.72 11.27
CA GLU A 17 11.96 18.34 11.70
C GLU A 17 10.63 17.60 11.94
N GLY A 18 9.67 18.22 12.64
CA GLY A 18 8.33 17.66 12.80
C GLY A 18 7.52 17.59 11.50
N THR A 19 7.88 18.38 10.48
CA THR A 19 7.33 18.25 9.13
C THR A 19 7.94 17.03 8.45
N LYS A 20 9.27 16.90 8.46
CA LYS A 20 9.99 15.76 7.89
C LYS A 20 9.51 14.40 8.43
N GLU A 21 9.30 14.28 9.74
CA GLU A 21 8.77 13.05 10.36
C GLU A 21 7.38 12.66 9.81
N LYS A 22 6.49 13.65 9.64
CA LYS A 22 5.14 13.43 9.08
C LYS A 22 5.20 13.02 7.62
N LEU A 23 6.11 13.64 6.85
CA LEU A 23 6.33 13.30 5.45
C LEU A 23 6.89 11.88 5.32
N GLU A 24 7.83 11.46 6.18
CA GLU A 24 8.35 10.10 6.23
C GLU A 24 7.27 9.07 6.59
N ALA A 25 6.41 9.37 7.55
CA ALA A 25 5.29 8.51 7.92
C ALA A 25 4.34 8.30 6.72
N ALA A 26 4.01 9.38 6.00
CA ALA A 26 3.23 9.30 4.77
C ALA A 26 3.95 8.43 3.73
N ARG A 27 5.25 8.64 3.50
CA ARG A 27 6.06 7.81 2.58
C ARG A 27 5.97 6.33 2.93
N ARG A 28 6.12 5.96 4.21
CA ARG A 28 6.04 4.56 4.66
C ARG A 28 4.65 3.96 4.38
N ILE A 29 3.57 4.67 4.73
CA ILE A 29 2.20 4.18 4.52
C ILE A 29 1.92 3.93 3.03
N PHE A 30 2.30 4.88 2.18
CA PHE A 30 1.92 4.85 0.77
C PHE A 30 2.91 4.07 -0.12
N LEU A 31 4.20 4.00 0.21
CA LEU A 31 5.16 3.21 -0.58
C LEU A 31 5.23 1.75 -0.13
N CYS A 32 5.20 1.47 1.18
CA CYS A 32 5.28 0.08 1.64
C CYS A 32 4.02 -0.74 1.33
N SER A 33 2.87 -0.08 1.11
CA SER A 33 1.62 -0.74 0.71
C SER A 33 1.65 -1.30 -0.72
N ALA A 34 2.65 -0.93 -1.53
CA ALA A 34 2.88 -1.47 -2.86
C ALA A 34 4.23 -2.21 -2.99
N CYS A 35 4.82 -2.61 -1.86
CA CYS A 35 6.09 -3.31 -1.87
C CYS A 35 5.93 -4.70 -2.53
N PRO A 36 6.71 -5.04 -3.58
CA PRO A 36 6.59 -6.33 -4.26
C PRO A 36 7.03 -7.51 -3.37
N SER A 37 7.72 -7.23 -2.27
CA SER A 37 8.14 -8.25 -1.29
C SER A 37 7.03 -8.65 -0.31
N LYS A 38 5.81 -8.12 -0.46
CA LYS A 38 4.68 -8.40 0.44
C LYS A 38 3.44 -8.79 -0.35
N CYS A 39 2.61 -9.65 0.25
CA CYS A 39 1.29 -9.96 -0.27
C CYS A 39 0.43 -8.69 -0.28
N ALA A 40 -0.14 -8.34 -1.43
CA ALA A 40 -0.95 -7.14 -1.63
C ALA A 40 -2.27 -7.16 -0.81
N LYS A 41 -2.76 -8.36 -0.44
CA LYS A 41 -4.00 -8.53 0.32
C LYS A 41 -3.76 -8.48 1.84
N CYS A 42 -2.90 -9.36 2.36
CA CYS A 42 -2.70 -9.54 3.81
C CYS A 42 -1.41 -8.93 4.36
N GLY A 43 -0.48 -8.48 3.51
CA GLY A 43 0.78 -7.86 3.93
C GLY A 43 1.89 -8.82 4.38
N THR A 44 1.65 -10.14 4.37
CA THR A 44 2.66 -11.15 4.69
C THR A 44 3.88 -11.01 3.78
N GLN A 45 5.08 -11.15 4.35
CA GLN A 45 6.33 -11.13 3.60
C GLN A 45 6.37 -12.32 2.63
N LEU A 46 6.71 -12.04 1.36
CA LEU A 46 6.91 -13.06 0.34
C LEU A 46 8.40 -13.41 0.30
N GLU A 47 8.71 -14.70 0.24
CA GLU A 47 10.07 -15.18 0.03
C GLU A 47 10.52 -14.85 -1.40
N VAL A 48 11.72 -14.30 -1.54
CA VAL A 48 12.29 -13.74 -2.79
C VAL A 48 12.42 -14.79 -3.90
N HIS A 49 12.23 -16.08 -3.60
CA HIS A 49 12.27 -17.18 -4.58
C HIS A 49 10.92 -17.39 -5.30
N ALA A 50 9.85 -16.75 -4.86
CA ALA A 50 8.54 -16.80 -5.53
C ALA A 50 8.45 -15.90 -6.78
N HIS A 51 9.50 -15.15 -7.12
CA HIS A 51 9.51 -14.27 -8.29
C HIS A 51 9.64 -15.02 -9.63
N ALA A 52 9.97 -16.33 -9.62
CA ALA A 52 10.18 -17.10 -10.84
C ALA A 52 8.96 -17.96 -11.28
N CYS A 53 7.98 -18.19 -10.40
CA CYS A 53 6.85 -19.10 -10.68
C CYS A 53 5.48 -18.40 -10.73
N MET A 54 5.41 -17.08 -10.52
CA MET A 54 4.16 -16.36 -10.71
C MET A 54 3.96 -16.14 -12.21
N VAL A 55 3.06 -16.92 -12.79
CA VAL A 55 2.44 -16.63 -14.08
C VAL A 55 2.04 -15.14 -14.07
N PRO A 56 2.33 -14.35 -15.11
CA PRO A 56 2.13 -12.89 -15.14
C PRO A 56 0.65 -12.48 -15.22
N HIS A 57 -0.21 -13.17 -14.49
CA HIS A 57 -1.58 -12.77 -14.26
C HIS A 57 -1.59 -11.77 -13.11
N GLU A 58 -1.67 -10.49 -13.51
CA GLU A 58 -2.28 -9.39 -12.76
C GLU A 58 -1.41 -8.53 -11.83
N GLU A 59 -1.92 -7.31 -11.64
CA GLU A 59 -1.32 -6.13 -11.02
C GLU A 59 -0.91 -6.31 -9.53
N PHE A 60 -1.03 -7.51 -8.95
CA PHE A 60 -0.88 -7.75 -7.50
C PHE A 60 -0.07 -9.02 -7.19
N SER A 61 0.94 -8.91 -6.31
CA SER A 61 1.64 -10.06 -5.74
C SER A 61 0.86 -10.64 -4.56
N PHE A 62 0.51 -11.93 -4.57
CA PHE A 62 -0.17 -12.61 -3.46
C PHE A 62 0.67 -13.74 -2.86
N CYS A 63 0.44 -14.05 -1.58
CA CYS A 63 0.84 -15.34 -1.03
C CYS A 63 -0.11 -16.45 -1.50
N GLU A 64 0.28 -17.71 -1.35
CA GLU A 64 -0.49 -18.88 -1.81
C GLU A 64 -1.97 -18.83 -1.38
N ALA A 65 -2.24 -18.60 -0.09
CA ALA A 65 -3.61 -18.53 0.42
C ALA A 65 -4.43 -17.39 -0.21
N CYS A 66 -3.84 -16.19 -0.34
CA CYS A 66 -4.54 -15.06 -0.97
C CYS A 66 -4.70 -15.24 -2.48
N ALA A 67 -3.82 -15.98 -3.16
CA ALA A 67 -3.95 -16.30 -4.58
C ALA A 67 -5.13 -17.23 -4.82
N LEU A 68 -5.30 -18.28 -4.00
CA LEU A 68 -6.46 -19.19 -4.06
C LEU A 68 -7.78 -18.44 -3.83
N ASP A 69 -7.85 -17.64 -2.77
CA ASP A 69 -9.03 -16.82 -2.48
C ASP A 69 -9.32 -15.82 -3.62
N TRP A 70 -8.27 -15.25 -4.22
CA TRP A 70 -8.41 -14.34 -5.35
C TRP A 70 -9.03 -15.02 -6.57
N GLU A 71 -8.56 -16.21 -6.94
CA GLU A 71 -9.14 -16.99 -8.04
C GLU A 71 -10.63 -17.30 -7.82
N ILE A 72 -11.00 -17.68 -6.58
CA ILE A 72 -12.40 -17.91 -6.21
C ILE A 72 -13.21 -16.62 -6.38
N PHE A 73 -12.71 -15.51 -5.84
CA PHE A 73 -13.36 -14.21 -5.97
C PHE A 73 -13.54 -13.80 -7.44
N GLN A 74 -12.54 -14.04 -8.28
CA GLN A 74 -12.63 -13.74 -9.70
C GLN A 74 -13.72 -14.55 -10.41
N LYS A 75 -13.78 -15.87 -10.18
CA LYS A 75 -14.84 -16.72 -10.72
C LYS A 75 -16.22 -16.23 -10.30
N VAL A 76 -16.38 -15.95 -9.00
CA VAL A 76 -17.61 -15.37 -8.44
C VAL A 76 -17.99 -14.07 -9.13
N ARG A 77 -17.04 -13.15 -9.29
CA ARG A 77 -17.27 -11.85 -9.94
C ARG A 77 -17.65 -11.98 -11.42
N ARG A 78 -17.17 -13.02 -12.11
CA ARG A 78 -17.54 -13.33 -13.51
C ARG A 78 -18.85 -14.11 -13.64
N GLY A 79 -19.49 -14.48 -12.52
CA GLY A 79 -20.67 -15.35 -12.52
C GLY A 79 -20.36 -16.80 -12.89
N GLU A 80 -19.08 -17.20 -12.80
CA GLU A 80 -18.62 -18.56 -13.07
C GLU A 80 -18.84 -19.47 -11.85
N PRO A 81 -19.04 -20.78 -12.05
CA PRO A 81 -19.02 -21.75 -10.95
C PRO A 81 -17.70 -21.68 -10.18
N ALA A 82 -17.80 -21.52 -8.86
CA ALA A 82 -16.66 -21.48 -7.96
C ALA A 82 -16.91 -22.42 -6.77
N GLU A 83 -15.90 -23.20 -6.39
CA GLU A 83 -15.94 -24.04 -5.19
C GLU A 83 -15.82 -23.15 -3.95
N ARG A 84 -16.97 -22.64 -3.49
CA ARG A 84 -17.06 -21.77 -2.32
C ARG A 84 -17.03 -22.60 -1.04
N GLN A 85 -16.19 -22.18 -0.09
CA GLN A 85 -16.26 -22.66 1.28
C GLN A 85 -17.32 -21.87 2.04
N TYR A 86 -17.68 -22.33 3.25
CA TYR A 86 -18.76 -21.71 4.05
C TYR A 86 -18.51 -20.21 4.36
N TYR A 87 -17.25 -19.76 4.35
CA TYR A 87 -16.87 -18.38 4.60
C TYR A 87 -16.78 -17.51 3.33
N HIS A 88 -16.95 -18.08 2.13
CA HIS A 88 -17.02 -17.33 0.86
C HIS A 88 -18.43 -16.76 0.62
N ASN A 89 -18.98 -16.12 1.65
CA ASN A 89 -20.30 -15.47 1.63
C ASN A 89 -20.26 -14.09 0.96
N ASP A 90 -21.40 -13.41 0.90
CA ASP A 90 -21.55 -12.12 0.22
C ASP A 90 -20.73 -11.01 0.91
N GLU A 91 -20.54 -11.08 2.23
CA GLU A 91 -19.67 -10.17 2.96
C GLU A 91 -18.20 -10.35 2.56
N TRP A 92 -17.74 -11.59 2.38
CA TRP A 92 -16.39 -11.87 1.88
C TRP A 92 -16.21 -11.36 0.43
N VAL A 93 -17.22 -11.50 -0.42
CA VAL A 93 -17.18 -10.92 -1.78
C VAL A 93 -17.08 -9.39 -1.71
N THR A 94 -17.90 -8.77 -0.87
CA THR A 94 -17.89 -7.32 -0.63
C THR A 94 -16.52 -6.85 -0.13
N LEU A 95 -15.88 -7.60 0.76
CA LEU A 95 -14.54 -7.31 1.25
C LEU A 95 -13.50 -7.27 0.12
N TRP A 96 -13.57 -8.20 -0.83
CA TRP A 96 -12.69 -8.23 -2.00
C TRP A 96 -12.96 -7.08 -2.98
N GLU A 97 -14.22 -6.75 -3.23
CA GLU A 97 -14.58 -5.60 -4.05
C GLU A 97 -14.08 -4.28 -3.46
N MET A 98 -14.27 -4.09 -2.15
CA MET A 98 -13.79 -2.89 -1.46
C MET A 98 -12.27 -2.84 -1.44
N TRP A 99 -11.60 -3.97 -1.25
CA TRP A 99 -10.15 -4.04 -1.37
C TRP A 99 -9.66 -3.62 -2.76
N LEU A 100 -10.32 -4.04 -3.85
CA LEU A 100 -9.96 -3.58 -5.20
C LEU A 100 -10.17 -2.08 -5.41
N LYS A 101 -11.30 -1.55 -4.91
CA LYS A 101 -11.55 -0.10 -4.94
C LYS A 101 -10.47 0.66 -4.18
N TYR A 102 -10.07 0.16 -3.02
CA TYR A 102 -8.96 0.70 -2.23
C TYR A 102 -7.64 0.67 -3.01
N GLN A 103 -7.27 -0.46 -3.63
CA GLN A 103 -6.04 -0.56 -4.44
C GLN A 103 -6.03 0.46 -5.59
N LYS A 104 -7.16 0.62 -6.28
CA LYS A 104 -7.30 1.62 -7.35
C LYS A 104 -7.18 3.06 -6.81
N ALA A 105 -7.80 3.36 -5.68
CA ALA A 105 -7.68 4.66 -5.03
C ALA A 105 -6.24 4.96 -4.60
N MET A 106 -5.56 3.97 -4.01
CA MET A 106 -4.15 4.05 -3.62
C MET A 106 -3.23 4.29 -4.82
N SER A 107 -3.43 3.56 -5.92
CA SER A 107 -2.67 3.78 -7.16
C SER A 107 -2.87 5.20 -7.71
N LYS A 108 -4.13 5.69 -7.73
CA LYS A 108 -4.43 7.07 -8.13
C LYS A 108 -3.78 8.10 -7.22
N TYR A 109 -3.87 7.92 -5.90
CA TYR A 109 -3.27 8.84 -4.93
C TYR A 109 -1.75 8.89 -5.06
N ARG A 110 -1.07 7.74 -5.21
CA ARG A 110 0.38 7.70 -5.47
C ARG A 110 0.80 8.42 -6.76
N ASN A 111 -0.11 8.50 -7.72
CA ASN A 111 0.09 9.19 -8.99
C ASN A 111 -0.40 10.65 -8.98
N SER A 112 -0.93 11.15 -7.86
CA SER A 112 -1.37 12.54 -7.75
C SER A 112 -0.18 13.50 -7.78
N LYS A 113 -0.43 14.74 -8.19
CA LYS A 113 0.61 15.78 -8.25
C LYS A 113 1.13 16.09 -6.86
N GLU A 114 0.24 16.10 -5.89
CA GLU A 114 0.49 16.39 -4.48
C GLU A 114 1.39 15.31 -3.85
N PHE A 115 1.12 14.03 -4.12
CA PHE A 115 1.94 12.94 -3.59
C PHE A 115 3.31 12.87 -4.26
N ARG A 116 3.40 13.16 -5.57
CA ARG A 116 4.71 13.24 -6.24
C ARG A 116 5.55 14.40 -5.71
N ARG A 117 4.91 15.56 -5.48
CA ARG A 117 5.56 16.71 -4.84
C ARG A 117 6.09 16.35 -3.45
N LEU A 118 5.29 15.63 -2.64
CA LEU A 118 5.72 15.12 -1.34
C LEU A 118 7.00 14.27 -1.44
N LEU A 119 7.10 13.40 -2.44
CA LEU A 119 8.31 12.59 -2.64
C LEU A 119 9.53 13.45 -3.01
N THR A 120 9.36 14.46 -3.88
CA THR A 120 10.44 15.38 -4.23
C THR A 120 10.91 16.21 -3.02
N GLU A 121 9.99 16.68 -2.17
CA GLU A 121 10.33 17.41 -0.94
C GLU A 121 11.08 16.55 0.10
N LEU A 122 10.94 15.22 0.03
CA LEU A 122 11.64 14.28 0.91
C LEU A 122 13.02 13.84 0.42
N GLU A 123 13.28 13.97 -0.88
CA GLU A 123 14.57 13.62 -1.50
C GLU A 123 15.60 14.76 -1.41
N GLN A 124 15.16 15.98 -1.05
CA GLN A 124 15.99 17.17 -0.82
C GLN A 124 16.45 17.27 0.64
#